data_AF-A0A821AEI3-F1
#
_entry.id   AF-A0A821AEI3-F1
#
_cell.length_a   1.000
_cell.length_b   1.000
_cell.length_c   1.000
_cell.angle_alpha   90.00
_cell.angle_beta   90.00
_cell.angle_gamma   90.00
#
_symmetry.space_group_name_H-M   'P 1'
#
loop_
_entity.id
_entity.type
_entity.pdbx_description
1 polymer ?
#
loop_
_entity_poly.entity_id
_entity_poly.type
_entity_poly.pdbx_seq_one_letter_code
_entity_poly.pdbx_strand_id
1 'polypeptide(L)'
;EILKLIKDVSNEYLGSHNFHNFTSGKKFTDPSARRHIFSVDIADPFLTENVEFTIITIKGQSFMLHQIRKMISLIIAIVRGIASRDTIQQAYNADKIDIPKAPPLGLVLEKLHYDRYDKKFGKDGQHEALTWEQAELDDDDDENGADE
;
A
#
# COMPACT_ATOMS: atom_id res chain seq x y z
N GLU A 1 -16.66 -12.35 8.04
CA GLU A 1 -17.32 -11.03 7.97
C GLU A 1 -16.32 -9.88 7.98
N ILE A 2 -15.43 -9.81 8.98
CA ILE A 2 -14.45 -8.72 9.12
C ILE A 2 -13.45 -8.62 7.96
N LEU A 3 -12.90 -9.74 7.47
CA LEU A 3 -11.95 -9.74 6.35
C LEU A 3 -12.56 -9.16 5.07
N LYS A 4 -13.84 -9.46 4.82
CA LYS A 4 -14.59 -8.91 3.70
C LYS A 4 -14.75 -7.39 3.86
N LEU A 5 -15.09 -6.92 5.06
CA LEU A 5 -15.18 -5.49 5.34
C LEU A 5 -13.83 -4.77 5.13
N ILE A 6 -12.71 -5.35 5.58
CA ILE A 6 -11.37 -4.79 5.33
C ILE A 6 -11.11 -4.71 3.82
N LYS A 7 -11.42 -5.77 3.06
CA LYS A 7 -11.31 -5.79 1.59
C LYS A 7 -12.15 -4.69 0.93
N ASP A 8 -13.41 -4.57 1.32
CA ASP A 8 -14.34 -3.58 0.75
C ASP A 8 -13.89 -2.14 1.06
N VAL A 9 -13.42 -1.86 2.28
CA VAL A 9 -12.92 -0.53 2.67
C VAL A 9 -11.59 -0.20 1.98
N SER A 10 -10.69 -1.17 1.88
CA SER A 10 -9.39 -0.99 1.21
C SER A 10 -9.53 -0.69 -0.28
N ASN A 11 -10.54 -1.27 -0.94
CA ASN A 11 -10.80 -1.05 -2.36
C ASN A 11 -11.19 0.40 -2.70
N GLU A 12 -11.62 1.21 -1.72
CA GLU A 12 -11.90 2.65 -1.90
C GLU A 12 -10.64 3.47 -2.26
N TYR A 13 -9.44 2.90 -2.07
CA TYR A 13 -8.19 3.55 -2.44
C TYR A 13 -7.77 3.32 -3.88
N LEU A 14 -8.38 2.36 -4.59
CA LEU A 14 -8.00 2.00 -5.95
C LEU A 14 -8.19 3.16 -6.92
N GLY A 15 -7.28 3.28 -7.88
CA GLY A 15 -7.31 4.33 -8.89
C GLY A 15 -6.60 5.61 -8.46
N SER A 16 -6.96 6.72 -9.12
CA SER A 16 -6.31 8.02 -8.95
C SER A 16 -7.11 8.95 -8.04
N HIS A 17 -6.56 9.30 -6.88
CA HIS A 17 -7.21 10.21 -5.92
C HIS A 17 -6.28 11.31 -5.43
N ASN A 18 -6.84 12.32 -4.78
CA ASN A 18 -6.09 13.37 -4.10
C ASN A 18 -5.78 12.95 -2.65
N PHE A 19 -4.54 12.55 -2.38
CA PHE A 19 -4.12 12.02 -1.08
C PHE A 19 -3.60 13.10 -0.12
N HIS A 20 -3.97 14.37 -0.27
CA HIS A 20 -3.43 15.47 0.55
C HIS A 20 -3.68 15.32 2.06
N ASN A 21 -4.78 14.67 2.48
CA ASN A 21 -5.07 14.35 3.89
C ASN A 21 -4.25 13.15 4.42
N PHE A 22 -3.75 12.31 3.50
CA PHE A 22 -2.93 11.15 3.80
C PHE A 22 -1.44 11.49 3.92
N THR A 23 -1.06 12.77 4.01
CA THR A 23 0.33 13.15 4.26
C THR A 23 0.41 14.48 5.01
N SER A 24 1.63 14.85 5.42
CA SER A 24 1.90 16.14 6.04
C SER A 24 2.35 17.15 4.99
N GLY A 25 1.98 18.43 5.18
CA GLY A 25 2.53 19.54 4.38
C GLY A 25 1.99 19.65 2.95
N LYS A 26 0.96 18.88 2.57
CA LYS A 26 0.29 19.01 1.26
C LYS A 26 -1.03 19.75 1.37
N LYS A 27 -1.23 20.70 0.44
CA LYS A 27 -2.51 21.39 0.22
C LYS A 27 -3.36 20.56 -0.74
N PHE A 28 -4.68 20.65 -0.63
CA PHE A 28 -5.59 20.02 -1.59
C PHE A 28 -5.30 20.43 -3.04
N THR A 29 -4.95 21.69 -3.28
CA THR A 29 -4.66 22.22 -4.62
C THR A 29 -3.27 21.86 -5.15
N ASP A 30 -2.42 21.17 -4.37
CA ASP A 30 -1.09 20.74 -4.84
C ASP A 30 -1.24 19.54 -5.79
N PRO A 31 -0.92 19.67 -7.09
CA PRO A 31 -1.07 18.57 -8.05
C PRO A 31 -0.24 17.34 -7.67
N SER A 32 0.86 17.54 -6.94
CA SER A 32 1.72 16.47 -6.45
C SER A 32 1.14 15.72 -5.24
N ALA A 33 -0.08 16.03 -4.78
CA ALA A 33 -0.83 15.22 -3.83
C ALA A 33 -1.62 14.08 -4.50
N ARG A 34 -1.78 14.11 -5.84
CA ARG A 34 -2.49 13.08 -6.57
C ARG A 34 -1.65 11.81 -6.68
N ARG A 35 -2.19 10.67 -6.27
CA ARG A 35 -1.51 9.37 -6.31
C ARG A 35 -2.41 8.33 -6.94
N HIS A 36 -1.79 7.26 -7.40
CA HIS A 36 -2.46 6.16 -8.06
C HIS A 36 -2.14 4.84 -7.34
N ILE A 37 -3.17 4.17 -6.86
CA ILE A 37 -3.09 2.84 -6.25
C ILE A 37 -3.58 1.83 -7.29
N PHE A 38 -2.73 0.84 -7.58
CA PHE A 38 -3.00 -0.20 -8.57
C PHE A 38 -3.77 -1.36 -7.95
N SER A 39 -3.35 -1.84 -6.78
CA SER A 39 -4.02 -2.92 -6.05
C SER A 39 -3.89 -2.74 -4.54
N VAL A 40 -4.83 -3.33 -3.83
CA VAL A 40 -4.74 -3.58 -2.39
C VAL A 40 -5.17 -5.02 -2.15
N ASP A 41 -4.21 -5.86 -1.83
CA ASP A 41 -4.37 -7.30 -1.67
C ASP A 41 -4.31 -7.64 -0.18
N ILE A 42 -5.17 -8.53 0.29
CA ILE A 42 -5.27 -8.91 1.70
C ILE A 42 -5.23 -10.42 1.78
N ALA A 43 -4.14 -10.93 2.36
CA ALA A 43 -3.90 -12.34 2.57
C ALA A 43 -4.87 -12.93 3.60
N ASP A 44 -5.03 -14.25 3.57
CA ASP A 44 -5.76 -14.93 4.62
C ASP A 44 -5.04 -14.79 5.97
N PRO A 45 -5.77 -14.67 7.09
CA PRO A 45 -5.15 -14.53 8.39
C PRO A 45 -4.33 -15.76 8.77
N PHE A 46 -3.25 -15.56 9.51
CA PHE A 46 -2.40 -16.62 10.05
C PHE A 46 -2.12 -16.37 11.54
N LEU A 47 -1.85 -17.45 12.27
CA LEU A 47 -1.58 -17.40 13.70
C LEU A 47 -0.09 -17.51 13.99
N THR A 48 0.45 -16.60 14.79
CA THR A 48 1.84 -16.66 15.27
C THR A 48 1.87 -16.22 16.72
N GLU A 49 2.51 -17.01 17.60
CA GLU A 49 2.60 -16.71 19.05
C GLU A 49 1.23 -16.42 19.71
N ASN A 50 0.17 -17.14 19.30
CA ASN A 50 -1.22 -16.94 19.75
C ASN A 50 -1.83 -15.57 19.38
N VAL A 51 -1.23 -14.85 18.43
CA VAL A 51 -1.77 -13.61 17.86
C VAL A 51 -2.08 -13.84 16.39
N GLU A 52 -3.28 -13.41 15.96
CA GLU A 52 -3.70 -13.49 14.57
C GLU A 52 -3.21 -12.27 13.79
N PHE A 53 -2.58 -12.52 12.64
CA PHE A 53 -2.05 -11.51 11.73
C PHE A 53 -2.66 -11.69 10.34
N THR A 54 -2.63 -10.62 9.55
CA THR A 54 -2.92 -10.66 8.11
C THR A 54 -1.98 -9.67 7.42
N ILE A 55 -1.59 -9.98 6.19
CA ILE A 55 -0.74 -9.11 5.38
C ILE A 55 -1.63 -8.33 4.42
N ILE A 56 -1.43 -7.00 4.41
CA ILE A 56 -2.06 -6.09 3.45
C ILE A 56 -0.96 -5.56 2.53
N THR A 57 -1.01 -5.98 1.27
CA THR A 57 -0.06 -5.55 0.23
C THR A 57 -0.70 -4.43 -0.58
N ILE A 58 -0.02 -3.29 -0.68
CA ILE A 58 -0.51 -2.13 -1.43
C ILE A 58 0.46 -1.81 -2.55
N LYS A 59 0.02 -2.01 -3.79
CA LYS A 59 0.79 -1.63 -4.97
C LYS A 59 0.35 -0.26 -5.47
N GLY A 60 1.28 0.67 -5.58
CA GLY A 60 1.01 2.03 -6.04
C GLY A 60 2.12 2.57 -6.93
N GLN A 61 1.80 3.58 -7.73
CA GLN A 61 2.79 4.21 -8.62
C GLN A 61 3.86 4.98 -7.83
N SER A 62 3.46 5.59 -6.71
CA SER A 62 4.33 6.29 -5.79
C SER A 62 3.58 6.51 -4.48
N PHE A 63 4.31 6.80 -3.40
CA PHE A 63 3.73 7.10 -2.10
C PHE A 63 4.32 8.39 -1.53
N MET A 64 3.49 9.18 -0.87
CA MET A 64 3.92 10.33 -0.07
C MET A 64 4.36 9.90 1.32
N LEU A 65 5.08 10.78 2.01
CA LEU A 65 5.45 10.59 3.41
C LEU A 65 4.21 10.24 4.25
N HIS A 66 4.27 9.12 4.98
CA HIS A 66 3.22 8.58 5.84
C HIS A 66 1.92 8.12 5.15
N GLN A 67 1.84 8.14 3.82
CA GLN A 67 0.60 7.82 3.09
C GLN A 67 0.04 6.46 3.45
N ILE A 68 0.85 5.40 3.34
CA ILE A 68 0.43 4.03 3.65
C ILE A 68 -0.03 3.92 5.12
N ARG A 69 0.73 4.49 6.06
CA ARG A 69 0.40 4.47 7.49
C ARG A 69 -0.92 5.17 7.82
N LYS A 70 -1.26 6.25 7.09
CA LYS A 70 -2.55 6.94 7.22
C LYS A 70 -3.69 6.17 6.56
N MET A 71 -3.46 5.56 5.40
CA MET A 71 -4.45 4.67 4.75
C MET A 71 -4.85 3.52 5.67
N ILE A 72 -3.86 2.80 6.23
CA ILE A 72 -4.08 1.71 7.17
C ILE A 72 -4.80 2.18 8.44
N SER A 73 -4.41 3.33 9.00
CA SER A 73 -5.07 3.86 10.20
C SER A 73 -6.55 4.17 9.97
N LEU A 74 -6.91 4.69 8.80
CA LEU A 74 -8.31 4.99 8.48
C LEU A 74 -9.11 3.71 8.22
N ILE A 75 -8.52 2.68 7.60
CA ILE A 75 -9.14 1.35 7.49
C ILE A 75 -9.47 0.80 8.89
N ILE A 76 -8.50 0.82 9.80
CA ILE A 76 -8.69 0.35 11.18
C ILE A 76 -9.81 1.15 11.88
N ALA A 77 -9.82 2.48 11.74
CA ALA A 77 -10.85 3.32 12.35
C ALA A 77 -12.26 2.98 11.84
N ILE A 78 -12.42 2.73 10.54
CA ILE A 78 -13.70 2.37 9.93
C ILE A 78 -14.14 0.97 10.38
N VAL A 79 -13.26 -0.02 10.31
CA VAL A 79 -13.55 -1.41 10.70
C VAL A 79 -13.92 -1.53 12.18
N ARG A 80 -13.34 -0.67 13.03
CA ARG A 80 -13.69 -0.58 14.46
C ARG A 80 -14.94 0.26 14.76
N GLY A 81 -15.59 0.83 13.76
CA GLY A 81 -16.77 1.69 13.92
C GLY A 81 -16.48 3.07 14.52
N ILE A 82 -15.22 3.51 14.54
CA ILE A 82 -14.79 4.83 15.04
C ILE A 82 -15.06 5.91 13.98
N ALA A 83 -14.98 5.56 12.70
CA ALA A 83 -15.23 6.46 11.57
C ALA A 83 -16.23 5.86 10.58
N SER A 84 -16.98 6.70 9.88
CA SER A 84 -17.86 6.26 8.78
C SER A 84 -17.03 5.81 7.58
N ARG A 85 -17.54 4.87 6.77
CA ARG A 85 -16.93 4.46 5.50
C ARG A 85 -16.75 5.64 4.53
N ASP A 86 -17.66 6.61 4.57
CA ASP A 86 -17.62 7.80 3.71
C ASP A 86 -16.42 8.70 3.98
N THR A 87 -15.76 8.53 5.14
CA THR A 87 -14.58 9.33 5.53
C THR A 87 -13.44 9.21 4.53
N ILE A 88 -13.28 8.07 3.84
CA ILE A 88 -12.27 7.91 2.78
C ILE A 88 -12.57 8.87 1.61
N GLN A 89 -13.82 8.87 1.14
CA GLN A 89 -14.23 9.74 0.03
C GLN A 89 -14.16 11.23 0.43
N GLN A 90 -14.56 11.55 1.67
CA GLN A 90 -14.39 12.90 2.22
C GLN A 90 -12.92 13.31 2.32
N ALA A 91 -12.02 12.39 2.65
CA ALA A 91 -10.59 12.67 2.74
C ALA A 91 -9.95 13.07 1.39
N TYR A 92 -10.60 12.76 0.26
CA TYR A 92 -10.18 13.21 -1.06
C TYR A 92 -10.65 14.62 -1.42
N ASN A 93 -11.62 15.17 -0.68
CA ASN A 93 -12.15 16.52 -0.90
C ASN A 93 -11.26 17.59 -0.27
N ALA A 94 -11.63 18.86 -0.46
CA ALA A 94 -10.84 20.01 -0.02
C ALA A 94 -10.71 20.12 1.51
N ASP A 95 -11.68 19.61 2.25
CA ASP A 95 -11.71 19.66 3.70
C ASP A 95 -10.53 18.92 4.32
N LYS A 96 -10.01 19.47 5.41
CA LYS A 96 -8.93 18.84 6.17
C LYS A 96 -9.49 17.84 7.15
N ILE A 97 -8.97 16.61 7.07
CA ILE A 97 -9.29 15.53 7.99
C ILE A 97 -8.00 15.09 8.67
N ASP A 98 -8.01 15.08 10.00
CA ASP A 98 -6.87 14.59 10.76
C ASP A 98 -6.89 13.07 10.83
N ILE A 99 -6.10 12.45 9.97
CA ILE A 99 -5.93 10.99 9.93
C ILE A 99 -4.71 10.60 10.76
N PRO A 100 -4.88 9.77 11.82
CA PRO A 100 -3.77 9.30 12.63
C PRO A 100 -2.80 8.45 11.81
N LYS A 101 -1.56 8.31 12.30
CA LYS A 101 -0.52 7.49 11.67
C LYS A 101 -0.45 6.18 12.43
N ALA A 102 -0.71 5.06 11.75
CA ALA A 102 -0.43 3.74 12.31
C ALA A 102 1.07 3.63 12.70
N PRO A 103 1.46 2.78 13.66
CA PRO A 103 2.87 2.51 13.97
C PRO A 103 3.67 2.06 12.73
N PRO A 104 4.99 2.33 12.66
CA PRO A 104 5.80 1.94 11.50
C PRO A 104 6.22 0.46 11.49
N LEU A 105 6.11 -0.24 12.62
CA LEU A 105 6.71 -1.57 12.81
C LEU A 105 6.29 -2.61 11.77
N GLY A 106 5.01 -2.60 11.35
CA GLY A 106 4.48 -3.55 10.37
C GLY A 106 4.57 -3.09 8.91
N LEU A 107 5.32 -2.02 8.61
CA LEU A 107 5.46 -1.51 7.25
C LEU A 107 6.79 -1.96 6.64
N VAL A 108 6.70 -2.78 5.60
CA VAL A 108 7.85 -3.28 4.84
C VAL A 108 7.75 -2.83 3.39
N LEU A 109 8.88 -2.48 2.78
CA LEU A 109 8.97 -2.29 1.34
C LEU A 109 9.25 -3.66 0.70
N GLU A 110 8.25 -4.22 0.04
CA GLU A 110 8.35 -5.55 -0.58
C GLU A 110 9.10 -5.52 -1.90
N LYS A 111 8.62 -4.74 -2.89
CA LYS A 111 9.17 -4.78 -4.26
C LYS A 111 9.26 -3.41 -4.91
N LEU A 112 10.34 -3.20 -5.66
CA LEU A 112 10.51 -2.07 -6.58
C LEU A 112 10.26 -2.54 -8.02
N HIS A 113 9.33 -1.86 -8.70
CA HIS A 113 8.87 -2.21 -10.03
C HIS A 113 9.52 -1.33 -11.10
N TYR A 114 10.35 -1.93 -11.96
CA TYR A 114 11.05 -1.25 -13.07
C TYR A 114 10.42 -1.52 -14.45
N ASP A 115 9.23 -2.15 -14.51
CA ASP A 115 8.58 -2.59 -15.75
C ASP A 115 8.51 -1.49 -16.83
N ARG A 116 8.23 -0.25 -16.41
CA ARG A 116 8.14 0.90 -17.33
C ARG A 116 9.50 1.33 -17.86
N TYR A 117 10.53 1.27 -17.03
CA TYR A 117 11.90 1.54 -17.45
C TYR A 117 12.35 0.46 -18.42
N ASP A 118 12.18 -0.81 -18.09
CA ASP A 118 12.62 -1.95 -18.91
C ASP A 118 11.95 -1.93 -20.29
N LYS A 119 10.63 -1.69 -20.31
CA LYS A 119 9.88 -1.56 -21.57
C LYS A 119 10.37 -0.41 -22.44
N LYS A 120 10.86 0.68 -21.84
CA LYS A 120 11.26 1.89 -22.57
C LYS A 120 12.73 1.87 -22.99
N PHE A 121 13.62 1.38 -22.14
CA PHE A 121 15.06 1.51 -22.29
C PHE A 121 15.80 0.18 -22.36
N GLY A 122 15.29 -0.90 -21.78
CA GLY A 122 15.99 -2.20 -21.73
C GLY A 122 16.23 -2.88 -23.09
N LYS A 123 15.83 -2.27 -24.20
CA LYS A 123 16.04 -2.74 -25.58
C LYS A 123 16.67 -1.68 -26.48
N ASP A 124 17.22 -0.60 -25.93
CA ASP A 124 17.79 0.50 -26.71
C ASP A 124 19.27 0.32 -27.08
N GLY A 125 19.88 -0.78 -26.63
CA GLY A 125 21.29 -1.12 -26.88
C GLY A 125 22.30 -0.35 -26.03
N GLN A 126 21.84 0.52 -25.13
CA GLN A 126 22.66 1.32 -24.22
C GLN A 126 22.37 1.00 -22.75
N HIS A 127 21.15 0.57 -22.43
CA HIS A 127 20.70 0.25 -21.08
C HIS A 127 20.32 -1.22 -20.96
N GLU A 128 20.63 -1.80 -19.81
CA GLU A 128 20.19 -3.13 -19.42
C GLU A 128 18.88 -3.06 -18.62
N ALA A 129 18.07 -4.12 -18.72
CA ALA A 129 16.86 -4.26 -17.93
C ALA A 129 17.22 -4.54 -16.46
N LEU A 130 16.42 -4.01 -15.54
CA LEU A 130 16.61 -4.15 -14.10
C LEU A 130 15.65 -5.23 -13.57
N THR A 131 16.04 -6.49 -13.72
CA THR A 131 15.29 -7.65 -13.23
C THR A 131 15.90 -8.20 -11.94
N TRP A 132 15.07 -8.88 -11.15
CA TRP A 132 15.45 -9.51 -9.88
C TRP A 132 15.36 -11.04 -9.94
N GLU A 133 15.31 -11.63 -11.15
CA GLU A 133 15.02 -13.06 -11.36
C GLU A 133 15.93 -13.98 -10.54
N GLN A 134 17.24 -13.69 -10.47
CA GLN A 134 18.16 -14.50 -9.67
C GLN A 134 17.89 -14.37 -8.17
N ALA A 135 17.63 -13.15 -7.67
CA ALA A 135 17.37 -12.93 -6.26
C ALA A 135 16.01 -13.54 -5.84
N GLU A 136 15.01 -13.52 -6.72
CA GLU A 136 13.72 -14.15 -6.47
C GLU A 136 13.85 -15.69 -6.39
N LEU A 137 14.72 -16.30 -7.19
CA LEU A 137 15.02 -17.73 -7.09
C LEU A 137 15.74 -18.07 -5.79
N ASP A 138 16.68 -17.24 -5.37
CA ASP A 138 17.44 -17.45 -4.12
C ASP A 138 16.51 -17.33 -2.88
N ASP A 139 15.54 -16.39 -2.89
CA ASP A 139 14.53 -16.24 -1.82
C ASP A 139 13.56 -17.45 -1.76
N ASP A 140 13.13 -17.98 -2.92
CA ASP A 140 12.25 -19.16 -3.00
C ASP A 140 12.94 -20.44 -2.48
N ASP A 141 14.27 -20.57 -2.68
CA ASP A 141 15.06 -21.70 -2.18
C ASP A 141 15.24 -21.66 -0.64
N ASP A 142 15.35 -20.46 -0.05
CA ASP A 142 15.46 -20.28 1.41
C ASP A 142 14.13 -20.53 2.14
N GLU A 143 12.97 -20.23 1.55
CA GLU A 143 11.66 -20.56 2.13
C GLU A 143 11.40 -22.09 2.15
N ASN A 144 11.91 -22.83 1.17
CA ASN A 144 11.76 -24.29 1.10
C ASN A 144 12.78 -25.06 1.96
N GLY A 145 13.80 -24.40 2.49
CA GLY A 145 14.84 -24.99 3.36
C GLY A 145 14.55 -24.89 4.87
N ALA A 146 13.48 -24.22 5.27
CA ALA A 146 13.14 -23.98 6.68
C ALA A 146 12.26 -25.09 7.32
N ASP A 147 11.90 -26.12 6.56
CA ASP A 147 11.04 -27.25 6.98
C ASP A 147 11.82 -28.59 7.18
N GLU A 148 13.14 -28.54 7.47
CA GLU A 148 13.91 -29.71 7.96
C GLU A 148 14.35 -29.59 9.43
#